data_AF-A0A2P8VM57-F1
#
_entry.id   AF-A0A2P8VM57-F1
#
_cell.length_a   1.000
_cell.length_b   1.000
_cell.length_c   1.000
_cell.angle_alpha   90.00
_cell.angle_beta   90.00
_cell.angle_gamma   90.00
#
_symmetry.space_group_name_H-M   'P 1'
#
loop_
_entity.id
_entity.type
_entity.pdbx_description
1 polymer ?
#
loop_
_entity_poly.entity_id
_entity_poly.type
_entity_poly.pdbx_seq_one_letter_code
_entity_poly.pdbx_strand_id
1 'polypeptide(L)' 'MSAFPDDMRYAWEPETFSVTDIDETQFRFSCSVHYFEPCADRNLHDRHEYQVPYSVRDGELAFSLDETRWVVE' A
#
# COMPACT_ATOMS: atom_id res chain seq x y z
N MET A 1 -3.84 -2.20 7.30
CA MET A 1 -2.46 -1.74 7.58
C MET A 1 -1.60 -2.97 7.86
N SER A 2 -0.47 -3.13 7.16
CA SER A 2 0.53 -4.16 7.49
C SER A 2 1.07 -3.91 8.89
N ALA A 3 1.28 -4.98 9.66
CA ALA A 3 1.77 -4.91 11.03
C ALA A 3 3.25 -4.44 11.15
N PHE A 4 3.99 -4.35 10.03
CA PHE A 4 5.43 -4.06 10.03
C PHE A 4 5.84 -3.18 8.82
N PRO A 5 5.65 -1.85 8.90
CA PRO A 5 5.91 -0.92 7.78
C PRO A 5 7.39 -0.72 7.45
N ASP A 6 8.30 -0.81 8.43
CA ASP A 6 9.74 -0.48 8.29
C ASP A 6 10.63 -1.71 8.19
N ASP A 7 10.02 -2.88 8.04
CA ASP A 7 10.73 -4.13 7.98
C ASP A 7 11.12 -4.42 6.54
N MET A 8 12.42 -4.35 6.24
CA MET A 8 13.01 -4.62 4.91
C MET A 8 12.62 -5.98 4.33
N ARG A 9 11.98 -6.85 5.12
CA ARG A 9 11.40 -8.10 4.68
C ARG A 9 10.15 -7.90 3.81
N TYR A 10 9.44 -6.78 3.91
CA TYR A 10 8.23 -6.53 3.12
C TYR A 10 8.52 -5.51 2.01
N ALA A 11 8.32 -5.93 0.76
CA ALA A 11 8.47 -5.07 -0.40
C ALA A 11 7.19 -5.10 -1.24
N TRP A 12 6.70 -3.94 -1.66
CA TRP A 12 5.64 -3.84 -2.65
C TRP A 12 6.14 -4.32 -4.00
N GLU A 13 5.27 -4.96 -4.77
CA GLU A 13 5.51 -5.29 -6.17
C GLU A 13 4.71 -4.34 -7.07
N PRO A 14 5.30 -3.23 -7.55
CA PRO A 14 4.56 -2.20 -8.27
C PRO A 14 3.85 -2.71 -9.52
N GLU A 15 4.40 -3.75 -10.16
CA GLU A 15 3.82 -4.38 -11.36
C GLU A 15 2.47 -5.07 -11.09
N THR A 16 2.17 -5.37 -9.83
CA THR A 16 0.92 -6.02 -9.41
C THR A 16 -0.16 -5.04 -8.97
N PHE A 17 0.15 -3.73 -8.97
CA PHE A 17 -0.78 -2.69 -8.56
C PHE A 17 -1.98 -2.63 -9.52
N SER A 18 -3.18 -2.67 -8.95
CA SER A 18 -4.42 -2.59 -9.71
C SER A 18 -5.50 -1.86 -8.90
N VAL A 19 -6.03 -0.78 -9.45
CA VAL A 19 -7.21 -0.10 -8.90
C VAL A 19 -8.43 -0.97 -9.14
N THR A 20 -9.09 -1.38 -8.07
CA THR A 20 -10.24 -2.30 -8.13
C THR A 20 -11.56 -1.56 -8.14
N ASP A 21 -11.62 -0.37 -7.53
CA ASP A 21 -12.83 0.44 -7.49
C ASP A 21 -12.53 1.91 -7.13
N ILE A 22 -13.38 2.83 -7.60
CA ILE A 22 -13.30 4.25 -7.27
C ILE A 22 -14.72 4.75 -7.02
N ASP A 23 -14.95 5.34 -5.84
CA ASP A 23 -16.18 6.07 -5.53
C ASP A 23 -15.87 7.54 -5.24
N GLU A 24 -16.88 8.34 -4.87
CA GLU A 24 -16.76 9.79 -4.66
C GLU A 24 -15.81 10.20 -3.52
N THR A 25 -15.44 9.28 -2.63
CA THR A 25 -14.73 9.57 -1.38
C THR A 25 -13.45 8.76 -1.17
N GLN A 26 -13.25 7.71 -1.96
CA GLN A 26 -12.13 6.79 -1.80
C GLN A 26 -11.84 6.03 -3.08
N PHE A 27 -10.62 5.53 -3.20
CA PHE A 27 -10.29 4.48 -4.15
C PHE A 27 -9.81 3.23 -3.44
N ARG A 28 -10.15 2.09 -4.02
CA ARG A 28 -9.70 0.76 -3.58
C ARG A 28 -8.69 0.24 -4.58
N PHE A 29 -7.62 -0.33 -4.08
CA PHE A 29 -6.60 -0.94 -4.91
C PHE A 29 -6.10 -2.23 -4.29
N SER A 30 -5.50 -3.06 -5.12
CA SER A 30 -4.82 -4.28 -4.70
C SER A 30 -3.37 -4.24 -5.18
N CYS A 31 -2.48 -4.80 -4.37
CA CYS A 31 -1.06 -4.92 -4.66
C CYS A 31 -0.51 -6.13 -3.93
N SER A 32 0.42 -6.85 -4.55
CA SER A 32 1.18 -7.90 -3.89
C SER A 32 2.27 -7.30 -3.00
N VAL A 33 2.44 -7.91 -1.84
CA VAL A 33 3.58 -7.67 -0.95
C VAL A 33 4.41 -8.93 -0.95
N HIS A 34 5.67 -8.79 -1.32
CA HIS A 34 6.67 -9.82 -1.14
C HIS A 34 7.19 -9.79 0.30
N TYR A 35 7.20 -10.94 0.95
CA TYR A 35 7.78 -11.12 2.28
C TYR A 35 9.01 -12.03 2.20
N PHE A 36 10.13 -11.54 2.71
CA PHE A 36 11.42 -12.24 2.73
C PHE A 36 11.72 -12.82 4.12
N GLU A 37 11.74 -14.16 4.24
CA GLU A 37 11.99 -14.89 5.51
C GLU A 37 13.43 -15.40 5.67
N PRO A 38 14.42 -14.72 5.09
CA PRO A 38 15.76 -15.26 4.81
C PRO A 38 15.89 -16.75 4.44
N CYS A 39 14.80 -17.38 3.99
CA CYS A 39 14.71 -18.78 3.63
C CYS A 39 13.85 -18.86 2.37
N ALA A 40 14.46 -19.19 1.24
CA ALA A 40 13.83 -19.08 -0.08
C ALA A 40 12.50 -19.86 -0.18
N ASP A 41 12.38 -20.98 0.52
CA ASP A 41 11.18 -21.84 0.52
C ASP A 41 9.98 -21.23 1.25
N ARG A 42 10.18 -20.11 1.96
CA ARG A 42 9.15 -19.41 2.73
C ARG A 42 8.96 -17.96 2.31
N ASN A 43 9.62 -17.54 1.23
CA ASN A 43 9.30 -16.27 0.60
C ASN A 43 7.87 -16.34 0.06
N LEU A 44 7.02 -15.41 0.47
CA LEU A 44 5.60 -15.40 0.14
C LEU A 44 5.28 -14.13 -0.63
N HIS A 45 4.41 -14.29 -1.62
CA HIS A 45 3.75 -13.17 -2.30
C HIS A 45 2.29 -13.22 -1.86
N ASP A 46 1.86 -12.24 -1.09
CA ASP A 46 0.46 -12.16 -0.67
C ASP A 46 -0.21 -10.93 -1.29
N ARG A 47 -1.42 -11.14 -1.80
CA ARG A 47 -2.19 -10.08 -2.44
C ARG A 47 -3.02 -9.39 -1.37
N HIS A 48 -2.79 -8.10 -1.20
CA HIS A 48 -3.52 -7.30 -0.24
C HIS A 48 -4.43 -6.30 -0.93
N GLU A 49 -5.52 -5.96 -0.25
CA GLU A 49 -6.45 -4.90 -0.65
C GLU A 49 -6.31 -3.71 0.30
N TYR A 50 -6.36 -2.52 -0.29
CA TYR A 50 -6.19 -1.25 0.39
C TYR A 50 -7.28 -0.28 -0.02
N GLN A 51 -7.56 0.65 0.87
CA GLN A 51 -8.53 1.71 0.68
C GLN A 51 -7.87 3.02 1.09
N VAL A 52 -7.95 4.02 0.20
CA VAL A 52 -7.36 5.33 0.45
C VAL A 52 -8.46 6.38 0.27
N PRO A 53 -8.79 7.13 1.32
CA PRO A 53 -9.74 8.23 1.22
C PRO A 53 -9.10 9.39 0.44
N TYR A 54 -9.93 10.09 -0.33
CA TYR A 54 -9.53 11.31 -1.01
C TYR A 54 -10.65 12.36 -0.94
N SER A 55 -10.31 13.61 -1.23
CA SER A 55 -11.29 14.68 -1.42
C SER A 55 -10.99 15.43 -2.71
N VAL A 56 -12.03 15.94 -3.37
CA VAL A 56 -11.86 16.82 -4.53
C VAL A 56 -11.76 18.26 -4.05
N ARG A 57 -10.66 18.95 -4.35
CA ARG A 57 -10.43 20.36 -4.03
C ARG A 57 -9.95 21.08 -5.28
N ASP A 58 -10.67 22.12 -5.68
CA ASP A 58 -10.33 22.93 -6.87
C ASP A 58 -10.15 22.11 -8.16
N GLY A 59 -10.88 21.00 -8.31
CA GLY A 59 -10.78 20.09 -9.47
C GLY A 59 -9.63 19.08 -9.39
N GLU A 60 -8.88 19.05 -8.29
CA GLU A 60 -7.78 18.13 -8.05
C GLU A 60 -8.13 17.09 -6.97
N LEU A 61 -7.49 15.91 -7.05
CA LEU A 61 -7.59 14.87 -6.02
C LEU A 61 -6.59 15.17 -4.89
N ALA A 62 -7.11 15.48 -3.71
CA ALA A 62 -6.33 15.70 -2.50
C ALA A 62 -6.35 14.45 -1.60
N PHE A 63 -5.19 13.84 -1.43
CA PHE A 63 -4.97 12.70 -0.55
C PHE A 63 -4.40 13.18 0.79
N SER A 64 -4.97 12.71 1.89
CA SER A 64 -4.39 12.91 3.22
C SER A 64 -3.43 11.75 3.50
N LEU A 65 -2.13 12.03 3.41
CA LEU A 65 -1.11 11.09 3.87
C LEU A 65 -0.98 11.25 5.38
N ASP A 66 -1.06 10.14 6.11
CA ASP A 66 -0.76 10.13 7.54
C ASP A 66 0.77 10.30 7.72
N GLU A 67 1.21 11.51 8.05
CA GLU A 67 2.63 11.86 8.22
C GLU A 67 3.31 11.14 9.40
N THR A 68 2.58 10.36 10.20
CA THR A 68 3.07 9.72 11.43
C THR A 68 4.09 8.58 11.21
N ARG A 69 4.65 8.39 10.00
CA ARG A 69 5.64 7.32 9.70
C ARG A 69 6.78 7.73 8.77
N TRP A 70 7.28 8.96 8.84
CA TRP A 70 8.59 9.29 8.28
C TRP A 70 9.64 9.30 9.39
N VAL A 71 10.04 8.13 9.87
CA VAL A 71 11.31 8.04 10.62
C VAL A 71 12.42 8.12 9.58
N VAL A 72 12.93 9.33 9.36
CA VAL A 72 14.18 9.53 8.64
C VAL A 72 15.29 9.32 9.68
N GLU A 73 15.86 8.12 9.76
CA GLU A 73 17.16 7.89 10.41
C GLU A 73 18.31 8.25 9.46
#